data_AF-A0A7J3A9T4-F1
#
_entry.id   AF-A0A7J3A9T4-F1
#
_cell.length_a   1.000
_cell.length_b   1.000
_cell.length_c   1.000
_cell.angle_alpha   90.00
_cell.angle_beta   90.00
_cell.angle_gamma   90.00
#
_symmetry.space_group_name_H-M   'P 1'
#
loop_
_entity.id
_entity.type
_entity.pdbx_description
1 polymer ?
#
loop_
_entity_poly.entity_id
_entity_poly.type
_entity_poly.pdbx_seq_one_letter_code
_entity_poly.pdbx_strand_id
1 'polypeptide(L)'
;MNRDNVIGTGILVVSIAVIAIYIWLIFFPPLMGLDIFILKLTGSVAVAGIFGILAWIGYTLATTPPPKPIEEIEKEIEKEIGEEKPTEGQQQTAP
;
A
#
# COMPACT_ATOMS: atom_id res chain seq x y z
N MET A 1 -1.04 5.76 34.79
CA MET A 1 -0.67 5.13 33.50
C MET A 1 -0.71 6.18 32.41
N ASN A 2 0.32 6.23 31.55
CA ASN A 2 0.34 7.13 30.39
C ASN A 2 -0.82 6.77 29.45
N ARG A 3 -1.51 7.75 28.86
CA ARG A 3 -2.72 7.48 28.03
C ARG A 3 -2.41 6.54 26.86
N ASP A 4 -1.23 6.70 26.28
CA ASP A 4 -0.74 5.88 25.17
C ASP A 4 -0.53 4.42 25.60
N ASN A 5 -0.09 4.19 26.85
CA ASN A 5 0.10 2.84 27.39
C ASN A 5 -1.25 2.14 27.59
N VAL A 6 -2.30 2.86 28.00
CA VAL A 6 -3.64 2.28 28.17
C VAL A 6 -4.21 1.84 26.82
N ILE A 7 -4.04 2.67 25.78
CA ILE A 7 -4.49 2.35 24.43
C ILE A 7 -3.70 1.15 23.89
N GLY A 8 -2.38 1.16 24.04
CA GLY A 8 -1.52 0.05 23.61
C GLY A 8 -1.86 -1.27 24.31
N THR A 9 -2.04 -1.25 25.63
CA THR A 9 -2.44 -2.45 26.38
C THR A 9 -3.86 -2.90 26.01
N GLY A 10 -4.78 -1.96 25.77
CA GLY A 10 -6.14 -2.28 25.31
C GLY A 10 -6.13 -3.02 23.99
N ILE A 11 -5.39 -2.51 23.00
CA ILE A 11 -5.25 -3.15 21.69
C ILE A 11 -4.61 -4.54 21.86
N LEU A 12 -3.54 -4.67 22.64
CA LEU A 12 -2.86 -5.95 22.86
C LEU A 12 -3.79 -7.01 23.47
N VAL A 13 -4.55 -6.65 24.51
CA VAL A 13 -5.50 -7.58 25.15
C VAL A 13 -6.61 -7.98 24.18
N VAL A 14 -7.16 -7.03 23.43
CA VAL A 14 -8.19 -7.31 22.42
C VAL A 14 -7.65 -8.22 21.33
N SER A 15 -6.44 -7.98 20.81
CA SER A 15 -5.81 -8.82 19.81
C SER A 15 -5.59 -10.25 20.32
N ILE A 16 -5.07 -10.41 21.54
CA ILE A 16 -4.88 -11.74 22.15
C ILE A 16 -6.23 -12.45 22.32
N ALA A 17 -7.27 -11.74 22.76
CA ALA A 17 -8.60 -12.31 22.92
C ALA A 17 -9.17 -12.79 21.58
N VAL A 18 -9.05 -11.99 20.51
CA VAL A 18 -9.50 -12.37 19.16
C VAL A 18 -8.76 -13.61 18.66
N ILE A 19 -7.43 -13.68 18.84
CA ILE A 19 -6.63 -14.85 18.47
C ILE A 19 -7.10 -16.09 19.23
N ALA A 20 -7.27 -15.98 20.54
CA ALA A 20 -7.72 -17.10 21.38
C ALA A 20 -9.11 -17.60 20.96
N ILE A 21 -10.06 -16.69 20.71
CA ILE A 21 -11.41 -17.03 20.24
C ILE A 21 -11.36 -17.71 18.87
N TYR A 22 -10.54 -17.20 17.94
CA TYR A 22 -10.39 -17.78 16.61
C TYR A 22 -9.85 -19.22 16.66
N ILE A 23 -8.78 -19.45 17.44
CA ILE A 23 -8.22 -20.79 17.65
C ILE A 23 -9.27 -21.69 18.30
N TRP A 24 -9.95 -21.21 19.34
CA TRP A 24 -11.00 -21.97 20.01
C TRP A 24 -12.11 -22.41 19.05
N LEU A 25 -12.60 -21.51 18.19
CA LEU A 25 -13.65 -21.82 17.21
C LEU A 25 -13.25 -22.87 16.18
N ILE A 26 -11.96 -22.92 15.81
CA ILE A 26 -11.44 -23.93 14.88
C ILE A 26 -11.38 -25.31 15.54
N PHE A 27 -10.91 -25.38 16.79
CA PHE A 27 -10.71 -26.67 17.47
C PHE A 27 -11.98 -27.19 18.17
N PHE A 28 -12.88 -26.30 18.58
CA PHE A 28 -14.14 -26.61 19.25
C PHE A 28 -15.32 -25.91 18.56
N PRO A 29 -15.63 -26.25 17.30
CA PRO A 29 -16.73 -25.62 16.58
C PRO A 29 -18.08 -25.97 17.24
N PRO A 30 -18.91 -24.97 17.61
CA PRO A 30 -20.22 -25.20 18.19
C PRO A 30 -21.24 -25.76 17.17
N LEU A 31 -20.96 -25.62 15.87
CA LEU A 31 -21.81 -26.08 14.77
C LEU A 31 -20.96 -26.95 13.83
N MET A 32 -21.52 -28.06 13.38
CA MET A 32 -20.83 -29.01 12.49
C MET A 32 -20.46 -28.32 11.17
N GLY A 33 -19.16 -28.24 10.86
CA GLY A 33 -18.63 -27.63 9.63
C GLY A 33 -18.27 -26.14 9.70
N LEU A 34 -18.47 -25.49 10.85
CA LEU A 34 -18.11 -24.09 11.05
C LEU A 34 -16.58 -23.86 11.04
N ASP A 35 -15.83 -24.81 11.58
CA ASP A 35 -14.36 -24.90 11.52
C ASP A 35 -13.85 -24.87 10.07
N ILE A 36 -14.41 -25.74 9.22
CA ILE A 36 -14.03 -25.83 7.80
C ILE A 36 -14.43 -24.55 7.07
N PHE A 37 -15.60 -23.98 7.37
CA PHE A 37 -16.02 -22.72 6.77
C PHE A 37 -15.06 -21.57 7.12
N ILE A 38 -14.67 -21.43 8.39
CA ILE A 38 -13.73 -20.42 8.85
C ILE A 38 -12.37 -20.59 8.19
N LEU A 39 -11.83 -21.81 8.15
CA LEU A 39 -10.55 -22.10 7.52
C LEU A 39 -10.56 -21.80 6.02
N LYS A 40 -11.66 -22.16 5.33
CA LYS A 40 -11.84 -21.83 3.91
C LYS A 40 -11.89 -20.32 3.71
N LEU A 41 -12.62 -19.59 4.54
CA LEU A 41 -12.73 -18.13 4.45
C LEU A 41 -11.36 -17.47 4.64
N THR A 42 -10.63 -17.79 5.71
CA THR A 42 -9.31 -17.20 5.96
C THR A 42 -8.28 -17.60 4.91
N GLY A 43 -8.31 -18.85 4.47
CA GLY A 43 -7.46 -19.33 3.38
C GLY A 43 -7.75 -18.59 2.07
N SER A 44 -9.01 -18.42 1.71
CA SER A 44 -9.43 -17.65 0.53
C SER A 44 -9.01 -16.18 0.62
N VAL A 45 -9.13 -15.54 1.79
CA VAL A 45 -8.67 -14.15 1.99
C VAL A 45 -7.15 -14.05 1.83
N ALA A 46 -6.39 -14.99 2.39
CA ALA A 46 -4.93 -15.00 2.23
C ALA A 46 -4.51 -15.16 0.75
N VAL A 47 -5.14 -16.11 0.05
CA VAL A 47 -4.90 -16.33 -1.39
C VAL A 47 -5.32 -15.10 -2.21
N ALA A 48 -6.51 -14.55 -1.95
CA ALA A 48 -7.01 -13.36 -2.64
C ALA A 48 -6.12 -12.13 -2.38
N GLY A 49 -5.53 -11.99 -1.20
CA GLY A 49 -4.56 -10.94 -0.91
C GLY A 49 -3.32 -11.04 -1.80
N ILE A 50 -2.72 -12.23 -1.91
CA ILE A 50 -1.55 -12.48 -2.76
C ILE A 50 -1.89 -12.24 -4.24
N PHE A 51 -2.96 -12.86 -4.73
CA PHE A 51 -3.37 -12.72 -6.12
C PHE A 51 -3.89 -11.32 -6.44
N GLY A 52 -4.46 -10.60 -5.47
CA GLY A 52 -4.87 -9.21 -5.62
C GLY A 52 -3.66 -8.30 -5.87
N ILE A 53 -2.56 -8.51 -5.14
CA ILE A 53 -1.29 -7.79 -5.38
C ILE A 53 -0.74 -8.13 -6.77
N LEU A 54 -0.69 -9.42 -7.13
CA LEU A 54 -0.21 -9.85 -8.46
C LEU A 54 -1.06 -9.27 -9.60
N ALA A 55 -2.38 -9.28 -9.44
CA ALA A 55 -3.32 -8.71 -10.40
C ALA A 55 -3.12 -7.20 -10.53
N TRP A 56 -2.90 -6.49 -9.43
CA TRP A 56 -2.59 -5.05 -9.45
C TRP A 56 -1.29 -4.76 -10.20
N ILE A 57 -0.22 -5.52 -9.92
CA ILE A 57 1.06 -5.37 -10.63
C ILE A 57 0.86 -5.64 -12.13
N GLY A 58 0.21 -6.75 -12.48
CA GLY A 58 -0.10 -7.09 -13.88
C GLY A 58 -0.94 -6.02 -14.58
N TYR A 59 -1.92 -5.45 -13.87
CA TYR A 59 -2.73 -4.34 -14.37
C TYR A 59 -1.87 -3.10 -14.65
N THR A 60 -0.99 -2.71 -13.72
CA THR A 60 -0.10 -1.56 -13.94
C THR A 60 0.84 -1.80 -15.13
N LEU A 61 1.45 -2.97 -15.27
CA LEU A 61 2.34 -3.27 -16.41
C LEU A 61 1.60 -3.29 -17.75
N ALA A 62 0.36 -3.80 -17.78
CA ALA A 62 -0.46 -3.84 -18.99
C ALA A 62 -0.97 -2.46 -19.42
N THR A 63 -1.13 -1.53 -18.46
CA THR A 63 -1.70 -0.20 -18.69
C THR A 63 -0.66 0.92 -18.72
N THR A 64 0.57 0.66 -18.28
CA THR A 64 1.68 1.59 -18.50
C THR A 64 2.25 1.36 -19.89
N PRO A 65 2.11 2.33 -20.83
CA PRO A 65 2.86 2.27 -22.07
C PRO A 65 4.35 2.23 -21.75
N PRO A 66 5.16 1.50 -22.53
CA PRO A 66 6.58 1.40 -22.31
C PRO A 66 7.16 2.81 -22.14
N PRO A 67 7.97 3.03 -21.09
CA PRO A 67 8.51 4.35 -20.78
C PRO A 67 9.08 4.95 -22.06
N LYS A 68 8.64 6.17 -22.39
CA LYS A 68 9.07 6.85 -23.62
C LYS A 68 10.60 6.82 -23.70
N PRO A 69 11.20 6.62 -24.89
CA PRO A 69 12.64 6.67 -25.06
C PRO A 69 13.20 7.93 -24.40
N ILE A 70 14.27 7.78 -23.62
CA ILE A 70 14.86 8.87 -22.82
C ILE A 70 15.19 10.11 -23.69
N GLU A 71 15.49 9.89 -24.98
CA GLU A 71 15.78 10.94 -25.96
C GLU A 71 14.61 11.92 -26.22
N GLU A 72 13.35 11.50 -26.12
CA GLU A 72 12.20 12.40 -26.29
C GLU A 72 11.91 13.22 -25.03
N ILE A 73 12.13 12.61 -23.85
CA ILE A 73 11.97 13.27 -22.55
C ILE A 73 13.06 14.32 -22.36
N GLU A 74 14.30 14.03 -22.75
CA GLU A 74 15.43 14.97 -22.65
C GLU A 74 15.22 16.17 -23.59
N LYS A 75 14.71 15.95 -24.82
CA LYS A 75 14.35 17.03 -25.74
C LYS A 75 13.15 17.86 -25.29
N GLU A 76 12.13 17.28 -24.67
CA GLU A 76 11.00 18.03 -24.09
C GLU A 76 11.47 18.89 -22.90
N ILE A 77 12.31 18.34 -22.02
CA ILE A 77 12.89 19.05 -20.87
C ILE A 77 13.82 20.18 -21.32
N GLU A 78 14.69 19.94 -22.29
CA GLU A 78 15.60 20.97 -22.82
C GLU A 78 14.83 22.09 -23.54
N LYS A 79 13.69 21.76 -24.15
CA LYS A 79 12.80 22.74 -24.78
C LYS A 79 12.01 23.57 -23.76
N GLU A 80 11.50 22.97 -22.69
CA GLU A 80 10.85 23.72 -21.60
C GLU A 80 11.85 24.60 -20.82
N ILE A 81 13.05 24.09 -20.50
CA ILE A 81 14.11 24.84 -19.80
C ILE A 81 14.71 25.95 -20.70
N GLY A 82 14.77 25.71 -22.02
CA GLY A 82 15.29 26.65 -23.01
C GLY A 82 14.38 27.86 -23.26
N GLU A 83 13.06 27.71 -23.08
CA GLU A 83 12.10 28.79 -23.27
C GLU A 83 11.94 29.69 -22.02
N GLU A 84 12.29 29.22 -20.81
CA GLU A 84 12.13 29.98 -19.56
C GLU A 84 13.30 30.93 -19.19
N LYS A 85 14.43 30.91 -19.90
CA LYS A 85 15.55 31.85 -19.66
C LYS A 85 15.58 32.99 -20.68
N PRO A 86 14.80 34.05 -20.43
CA PRO A 86 15.46 35.34 -20.16
C PRO A 86 14.69 36.19 -19.14
N THR A 87 15.33 36.53 -18.00
CA THR A 87 15.31 37.85 -17.29
C THR A 87 15.65 37.67 -15.81
N GLU A 88 16.91 37.40 -15.47
CA GLU A 88 17.42 37.59 -14.08
C GLU A 88 18.74 38.37 -14.03
N GLY A 89 19.18 38.96 -15.15
CA GLY A 89 20.49 39.61 -15.27
C GLY A 89 20.56 41.11 -14.98
N GLN A 90 19.51 41.76 -14.46
CA GLN A 90 19.50 43.21 -14.24
C GLN A 90 18.78 43.62 -12.96
N GLN A 91 19.38 43.38 -11.78
CA GLN A 91 19.11 44.15 -10.56
C GLN A 91 20.12 43.79 -9.45
N GLN A 92 21.40 44.04 -9.70
CA GLN A 92 22.40 43.99 -8.63
C GLN A 92 23.62 44.86 -8.94
N THR A 93 23.40 46.13 -9.25
CA THR A 93 24.46 47.16 -9.22
C THR A 93 23.83 48.54 -9.08
N ALA A 94 23.83 49.08 -7.85
CA ALA A 94 24.11 50.49 -7.60
C ALA A 94 24.40 50.71 -6.10
N PRO A 95 25.38 51.55 -5.76
CA PRO A 95 26.02 51.70 -4.44
C PRO A 95 25.20 52.45 -3.39
#